data_AF-A0A9W7BA94-F1
#
_entry.id   AF-A0A9W7BA94-F1
#
_cell.length_a   1.000
_cell.length_b   1.000
_cell.length_c   1.000
_cell.angle_alpha   90.00
_cell.angle_beta   90.00
_cell.angle_gamma   90.00
#
_symmetry.space_group_name_H-M   'P 1'
#
loop_
_entity.id
_entity.type
_entity.pdbx_description
1 polymer ?
#
loop_
_entity_poly.entity_id
_entity_poly.type
_entity_poly.pdbx_seq_one_letter_code
_entity_poly.pdbx_strand_id
1 'polypeptide(L)'
;MKLASYAIFSLLTSASGLSLNQTSTSQCTKDIALASSSIASAGVTIASAISDCTTYSSQCVDDINSITASMNDAAGYLNSAVKDCGGDENEACADDILATIDDVTEATEAITNAVLDCQNSGFKCTQDIFTATKALSEAGLDILKATTDC
;
A
#
# COMPACT_ATOMS: atom_id res chain seq x y z
N MET A 1 -3.98 -20.81 -12.74
CA MET A 1 -3.28 -19.52 -12.95
C MET A 1 -4.18 -18.38 -13.42
N LYS A 2 -5.29 -18.61 -14.17
CA LYS A 2 -6.21 -17.53 -14.59
C LYS A 2 -7.07 -16.89 -13.48
N LEU A 3 -7.16 -17.50 -12.30
CA LEU A 3 -7.99 -17.02 -11.18
C LEU A 3 -7.27 -15.96 -10.33
N ALA A 4 -5.95 -16.01 -10.21
CA ALA A 4 -5.16 -15.04 -9.43
C ALA A 4 -5.16 -13.65 -10.09
N SER A 5 -5.04 -13.59 -11.43
CA SER A 5 -5.10 -12.32 -12.17
C SER A 5 -6.46 -11.61 -12.09
N TYR A 6 -7.55 -12.33 -11.83
CA TYR A 6 -8.90 -11.72 -11.75
C TYR A 6 -9.19 -11.08 -10.39
N ALA A 7 -8.61 -11.61 -9.29
CA ALA A 7 -8.74 -11.03 -7.96
C ALA A 7 -7.94 -9.72 -7.82
N ILE A 8 -6.75 -9.65 -8.44
CA ILE A 8 -5.89 -8.46 -8.42
C ILE A 8 -6.50 -7.31 -9.23
N PHE A 9 -7.15 -7.62 -10.37
CA PHE A 9 -7.76 -6.60 -11.23
C PHE A 9 -9.04 -5.98 -10.67
N SER A 10 -9.70 -6.63 -9.71
CA SER A 10 -10.93 -6.13 -9.09
C SER A 10 -10.71 -5.27 -7.84
N LEU A 11 -9.52 -5.34 -7.23
CA LEU A 11 -9.13 -4.47 -6.10
C LEU A 11 -8.53 -3.12 -6.54
N LEU A 12 -7.99 -3.02 -7.77
CA LEU A 12 -7.37 -1.78 -8.28
C LEU A 12 -8.35 -0.82 -8.96
N THR A 13 -9.59 -1.21 -9.20
CA THR A 13 -10.61 -0.33 -9.83
C THR A 13 -11.30 0.63 -8.87
N SER A 14 -11.04 0.58 -7.56
CA SER A 14 -11.60 1.53 -6.59
C SER A 14 -10.79 2.82 -6.44
N ALA A 15 -9.57 2.90 -6.99
CA ALA A 15 -8.73 4.11 -6.91
C ALA A 15 -9.29 5.31 -7.69
N SER A 16 -10.30 5.13 -8.55
CA SER A 16 -10.92 6.22 -9.33
C SER A 16 -12.04 6.97 -8.59
N GLY A 17 -12.26 6.68 -7.30
CA GLY A 17 -13.45 7.12 -6.58
C GLY A 17 -13.24 8.07 -5.39
N LEU A 18 -12.00 8.42 -5.00
CA LEU A 18 -11.81 9.41 -3.92
C LEU A 18 -12.19 10.82 -4.43
N SER A 19 -13.48 11.13 -4.37
CA SER A 19 -13.97 12.51 -4.37
C SER A 19 -13.57 13.16 -3.05
N LEU A 20 -12.35 13.69 -3.02
CA LEU A 20 -11.94 14.68 -2.03
C LEU A 20 -12.77 15.94 -2.29
N ASN A 21 -13.83 16.13 -1.50
CA ASN A 21 -14.67 17.32 -1.56
C ASN A 21 -13.82 18.54 -1.18
N GLN A 22 -13.36 19.29 -2.20
CA GLN A 22 -12.42 20.39 -2.04
C GLN A 22 -13.05 21.58 -1.30
N THR A 23 -12.96 21.54 0.02
CA THR A 23 -13.17 22.70 0.89
C THR A 23 -11.86 22.88 1.64
N SER A 24 -10.98 23.79 1.17
CA SER A 24 -9.68 24.10 1.77
C SER A 24 -8.92 22.88 2.33
N THR A 25 -8.35 22.05 1.46
CA THR A 25 -7.69 20.79 1.82
C THR A 25 -6.66 21.04 2.92
N SER A 26 -6.92 20.52 4.13
CA SER A 26 -5.97 20.57 5.24
C SER A 26 -4.70 19.80 4.84
N GLN A 27 -3.57 20.13 5.45
CA GLN A 27 -2.33 19.40 5.21
C GLN A 27 -2.50 17.90 5.54
N CYS A 28 -3.29 17.60 6.58
CA CYS A 28 -3.82 16.28 6.90
C CYS A 28 -4.41 15.54 5.68
N THR A 29 -5.45 16.08 5.05
CA THR A 29 -6.10 15.43 3.91
C THR A 29 -5.14 15.25 2.72
N LYS A 30 -4.22 16.20 2.53
CA LYS A 30 -3.20 16.09 1.49
C LYS A 30 -2.24 14.93 1.75
N ASP A 31 -1.80 14.74 3.00
CA ASP A 31 -0.88 13.67 3.36
C ASP A 31 -1.55 12.29 3.26
N ILE A 32 -2.81 12.16 3.70
CA ILE A 32 -3.61 10.95 3.48
C ILE A 32 -3.73 10.64 1.98
N ALA A 33 -4.01 11.64 1.15
CA ALA A 33 -4.14 11.45 -0.30
C ALA A 33 -2.81 11.03 -0.96
N LEU A 34 -1.68 11.60 -0.51
CA LEU A 34 -0.36 11.21 -0.99
C LEU A 34 0.02 9.80 -0.55
N ALA A 35 -0.26 9.43 0.69
CA ALA A 35 -0.10 8.05 1.19
C ALA A 35 -0.92 7.06 0.35
N SER A 36 -2.19 7.39 0.09
CA SER A 36 -3.10 6.61 -0.75
C SER A 36 -2.52 6.39 -2.15
N SER A 37 -1.99 7.45 -2.77
CA SER A 37 -1.39 7.38 -4.10
C SER A 37 -0.15 6.48 -4.13
N SER A 38 0.67 6.54 -3.08
CA SER A 38 1.86 5.69 -2.96
C SER A 38 1.48 4.22 -2.78
N ILE A 39 0.49 3.90 -1.93
CA ILE A 39 -0.04 2.54 -1.77
C ILE A 39 -0.64 2.02 -3.09
N ALA A 40 -1.40 2.85 -3.80
CA ALA A 40 -1.96 2.46 -5.10
C ALA A 40 -0.85 2.17 -6.12
N SER A 41 0.21 2.99 -6.15
CA SER A 41 1.40 2.75 -6.99
C SER A 41 2.07 1.43 -6.64
N ALA A 42 2.27 1.14 -5.35
CA ALA A 42 2.80 -0.14 -4.88
C ALA A 42 1.94 -1.32 -5.34
N GLY A 43 0.61 -1.21 -5.24
CA GLY A 43 -0.33 -2.23 -5.68
C GLY A 43 -0.27 -2.51 -7.19
N VAL A 44 -0.11 -1.48 -8.03
CA VAL A 44 0.08 -1.64 -9.49
C VAL A 44 1.40 -2.37 -9.77
N THR A 45 2.48 -1.98 -9.11
CA THR A 45 3.79 -2.60 -9.34
C THR A 45 3.82 -4.05 -8.84
N ILE A 46 3.08 -4.40 -7.79
CA ILE A 46 2.92 -5.81 -7.35
C ILE A 46 2.35 -6.69 -8.46
N ALA A 47 1.36 -6.20 -9.21
CA ALA A 47 0.80 -6.97 -10.31
C ALA A 47 1.86 -7.30 -11.38
N SER A 48 2.75 -6.35 -11.67
CA SER A 48 3.92 -6.57 -12.54
C SER A 48 4.93 -7.53 -11.91
N ALA A 49 5.26 -7.33 -10.63
CA ALA A 49 6.21 -8.16 -9.90
C ALA A 49 5.79 -9.63 -9.90
N ILE A 50 4.50 -9.95 -9.75
CA ILE A 50 4.02 -11.34 -9.81
C ILE A 50 4.35 -11.98 -11.16
N SER A 51 4.15 -11.25 -12.26
CA SER A 51 4.48 -11.73 -13.60
C SER A 51 5.99 -11.92 -13.75
N ASP A 52 6.75 -10.91 -13.38
CA ASP A 52 8.18 -10.85 -13.65
C ASP A 52 8.96 -11.79 -12.72
N CYS A 53 8.55 -11.97 -11.47
CA CYS A 53 9.13 -12.95 -10.56
C CYS A 53 8.94 -14.41 -10.98
N THR A 54 7.97 -14.70 -11.85
CA THR A 54 7.83 -16.04 -12.42
C THR A 54 8.70 -16.28 -13.66
N THR A 55 9.17 -15.22 -14.32
CA THR A 55 9.76 -15.32 -15.67
C THR A 55 11.17 -14.71 -15.77
N TYR A 56 11.45 -13.61 -15.06
CA TYR A 56 12.68 -12.81 -15.15
C TYR A 56 13.15 -12.30 -13.78
N SER A 57 14.25 -12.84 -13.26
CA SER A 57 14.72 -12.52 -11.91
C SER A 57 15.19 -11.09 -11.71
N SER A 58 15.74 -10.42 -12.73
CA SER A 58 16.18 -9.01 -12.62
C SER A 58 15.00 -8.05 -12.52
N GLN A 59 14.00 -8.20 -13.39
CA GLN A 59 12.82 -7.34 -13.42
C GLN A 59 11.98 -7.52 -12.15
N CYS A 60 11.89 -8.76 -11.65
CA CYS A 60 11.31 -9.04 -10.34
C CYS A 60 11.95 -8.20 -9.22
N VAL A 61 13.28 -8.16 -9.16
CA VAL A 61 13.99 -7.37 -8.14
C VAL A 61 13.73 -5.87 -8.31
N ASP A 62 13.74 -5.37 -9.55
CA ASP A 62 13.45 -3.97 -9.85
C ASP A 62 12.02 -3.57 -9.46
N ASP A 63 11.03 -4.40 -9.77
CA ASP A 63 9.64 -4.20 -9.37
C ASP A 63 9.51 -4.18 -7.86
N ILE A 64 10.13 -5.14 -7.16
CA ILE A 64 10.07 -5.18 -5.69
C ILE A 64 10.76 -3.97 -5.03
N ASN A 65 11.86 -3.50 -5.59
CA ASN A 65 12.50 -2.26 -5.13
C ASN A 65 11.58 -1.04 -5.32
N SER A 66 10.87 -0.97 -6.45
CA SER A 66 9.90 0.09 -6.71
C SER A 66 8.70 0.02 -5.75
N ILE A 67 8.20 -1.17 -5.43
CA ILE A 67 7.14 -1.36 -4.43
C ILE A 67 7.64 -0.85 -3.07
N THR A 68 8.83 -1.26 -2.65
CA THR A 68 9.44 -0.85 -1.37
C THR A 68 9.59 0.67 -1.27
N ALA A 69 10.02 1.33 -2.35
CA ALA A 69 10.12 2.79 -2.39
C ALA A 69 8.76 3.47 -2.19
N SER A 70 7.73 3.02 -2.93
CA SER A 70 6.36 3.53 -2.75
C SER A 70 5.83 3.31 -1.33
N MET A 71 6.14 2.17 -0.71
CA MET A 71 5.72 1.90 0.68
C MET A 71 6.40 2.83 1.70
N ASN A 72 7.69 3.10 1.52
CA ASN A 72 8.41 4.06 2.35
C ASN A 72 7.84 5.48 2.21
N ASP A 73 7.50 5.89 0.99
CA ASP A 73 6.83 7.18 0.76
C ASP A 73 5.46 7.21 1.46
N ALA A 74 4.67 6.14 1.35
CA ALA A 74 3.38 6.03 2.03
C ALA A 74 3.51 6.17 3.55
N ALA A 75 4.44 5.44 4.17
CA ALA A 75 4.72 5.54 5.59
C ALA A 75 5.17 6.96 6.00
N GLY A 76 5.97 7.63 5.16
CA GLY A 76 6.37 9.03 5.39
C GLY A 76 5.20 10.00 5.39
N TYR A 77 4.28 9.85 4.44
CA TYR A 77 3.06 10.66 4.37
C TYR A 77 2.11 10.35 5.54
N LEU A 78 1.89 9.09 5.91
CA LEU A 78 1.04 8.74 7.06
C LEU A 78 1.60 9.30 8.37
N ASN A 79 2.92 9.23 8.59
CA ASN A 79 3.55 9.86 9.75
C ASN A 79 3.39 11.39 9.78
N SER A 80 3.24 12.03 8.62
CA SER A 80 2.94 13.47 8.52
C SER A 80 1.45 13.71 8.80
N ALA A 81 0.58 12.87 8.26
CA ALA A 81 -0.86 12.89 8.51
C ALA A 81 -1.18 12.72 10.01
N VAL A 82 -0.51 11.82 10.75
CA VAL A 82 -0.70 11.73 12.22
C VAL A 82 -0.48 13.08 12.90
N LYS A 83 0.53 13.86 12.49
CA LYS A 83 0.83 15.16 13.09
C LYS A 83 -0.14 16.25 12.66
N ASP A 84 -0.55 16.21 11.40
CA ASP A 84 -1.37 17.26 10.81
C ASP A 84 -2.87 17.05 11.01
N CYS A 85 -3.29 15.80 11.24
CA CYS A 85 -4.65 15.42 11.57
C CYS A 85 -4.88 15.26 13.08
N GLY A 86 -3.88 14.75 13.80
CA GLY A 86 -3.94 14.41 15.23
C GLY A 86 -3.77 15.59 16.17
N GLY A 87 -4.44 16.72 15.92
CA GLY A 87 -4.67 17.72 16.96
C GLY A 87 -5.50 17.11 18.11
N ASP A 88 -5.51 17.75 19.28
CA ASP A 88 -6.11 17.25 20.55
C ASP A 88 -7.60 16.82 20.49
N GLU A 89 -8.30 16.96 19.36
CA GLU A 89 -9.74 16.72 19.23
C GLU A 89 -10.14 15.59 18.25
N ASN A 90 -9.21 14.89 17.58
CA ASN A 90 -9.55 13.83 16.62
C ASN A 90 -8.77 12.51 16.82
N GLU A 91 -9.02 11.85 17.95
CA GLU A 91 -8.42 10.55 18.30
C GLU A 91 -8.75 9.44 17.29
N ALA A 92 -9.98 9.41 16.74
CA ALA A 92 -10.40 8.38 15.79
C ALA A 92 -9.59 8.45 14.48
N CYS A 93 -9.39 9.66 13.95
CA CYS A 93 -8.54 9.89 12.79
C CYS A 93 -7.08 9.45 13.05
N ALA A 94 -6.53 9.79 14.22
CA ALA A 94 -5.17 9.39 14.57
C ALA A 94 -5.02 7.86 14.69
N ASP A 95 -5.98 7.18 15.31
CA ASP A 95 -6.01 5.72 15.45
C ASP A 95 -6.09 5.03 14.09
N ASP A 96 -6.92 5.52 13.16
CA ASP A 96 -7.06 4.95 11.82
C ASP A 96 -5.79 5.15 10.97
N ILE A 97 -5.12 6.30 11.09
CA ILE A 97 -3.84 6.52 10.43
C ILE A 97 -2.76 5.61 11.02
N LEU A 98 -2.75 5.39 12.34
CA LEU A 98 -1.82 4.47 12.99
C LEU A 98 -2.07 3.01 12.56
N ALA A 99 -3.32 2.57 12.48
CA ALA A 99 -3.67 1.26 11.94
C ALA A 99 -3.17 1.09 10.50
N THR A 100 -3.34 2.12 9.66
CA THR A 100 -2.78 2.13 8.31
C THR A 100 -1.25 1.98 8.31
N ILE A 101 -0.55 2.63 9.24
CA ILE A 101 0.91 2.53 9.35
C ILE A 101 1.34 1.10 9.69
N ASP A 102 0.61 0.43 10.59
CA ASP A 102 0.88 -0.97 10.95
C ASP A 102 0.71 -1.88 9.73
N ASP A 103 -0.39 -1.73 8.97
CA ASP A 103 -0.63 -2.52 7.75
C ASP A 103 0.42 -2.26 6.66
N VAL A 104 0.83 -0.99 6.47
CA VAL A 104 1.91 -0.62 5.54
C VAL A 104 3.25 -1.24 5.97
N THR A 105 3.50 -1.32 7.27
CA THR A 105 4.70 -1.95 7.82
C THR A 105 4.69 -3.46 7.59
N GLU A 106 3.58 -4.14 7.88
CA GLU A 106 3.41 -5.58 7.61
C GLU A 106 3.58 -5.87 6.11
N ALA A 107 2.96 -5.06 5.25
CA ALA A 107 3.13 -5.18 3.81
C ALA A 107 4.61 -5.03 3.40
N THR A 108 5.32 -4.04 3.94
CA THR A 108 6.75 -3.79 3.64
C THR A 108 7.63 -4.98 4.07
N GLU A 109 7.35 -5.58 5.22
CA GLU A 109 8.05 -6.78 5.67
C GLU A 109 7.79 -7.97 4.73
N ALA A 110 6.53 -8.21 4.36
CA ALA A 110 6.17 -9.25 3.40
C ALA A 110 6.85 -9.05 2.03
N ILE A 111 6.91 -7.79 1.55
CA ILE A 111 7.59 -7.42 0.30
C ILE A 111 9.10 -7.69 0.41
N THR A 112 9.72 -7.34 1.54
CA THR A 112 11.15 -7.57 1.77
C THR A 112 11.47 -9.06 1.78
N ASN A 113 10.62 -9.87 2.43
CA ASN A 113 10.74 -11.33 2.40
C ASN A 113 10.58 -11.88 0.98
N ALA A 114 9.63 -11.34 0.20
CA ALA A 114 9.47 -11.69 -1.20
C ALA A 114 10.77 -11.42 -1.99
N VAL A 115 11.48 -10.29 -1.80
CA VAL A 115 12.80 -10.07 -2.47
C VAL A 115 13.75 -11.23 -2.22
N LEU A 116 13.90 -11.60 -0.95
CA LEU A 116 14.85 -12.62 -0.52
C LEU A 116 14.45 -14.00 -1.04
N ASP A 117 13.16 -14.32 -0.99
CA ASP A 117 12.65 -15.62 -1.42
C ASP A 117 12.52 -15.72 -2.94
N CYS A 118 12.26 -14.64 -3.69
CA CYS A 118 12.27 -14.65 -5.16
C CYS A 118 13.66 -14.94 -5.75
N GLN A 119 14.73 -14.66 -5.01
CA GLN A 119 16.09 -15.05 -5.42
C GLN A 119 16.36 -16.56 -5.25
N ASN A 120 15.60 -17.24 -4.39
CA ASN A 120 15.94 -18.59 -3.91
C ASN A 120 14.83 -19.65 -4.14
N SER A 121 13.56 -19.26 -4.25
CA SER A 121 12.39 -20.13 -4.35
C SER A 121 11.16 -19.42 -4.91
N GLY A 122 10.73 -19.81 -6.12
CA GLY A 122 9.54 -19.23 -6.76
C GLY A 122 8.22 -19.46 -6.02
N PHE A 123 8.08 -20.55 -5.24
CA PHE A 123 6.86 -20.81 -4.47
C PHE A 123 6.71 -19.87 -3.28
N LYS A 124 7.77 -19.71 -2.48
CA LYS A 124 7.75 -18.80 -1.32
C LYS A 124 7.61 -17.34 -1.75
N CYS A 125 8.36 -16.94 -2.78
CA CYS A 125 8.20 -15.67 -3.47
C CYS A 125 6.75 -15.33 -3.78
N THR A 126 6.01 -16.26 -4.40
CA THR A 126 4.60 -16.05 -4.73
C THR A 126 3.75 -15.89 -3.47
N GLN A 127 3.98 -16.71 -2.43
CA GLN A 127 3.27 -16.62 -1.16
C GLN A 127 3.47 -15.27 -0.48
N ASP A 128 4.71 -14.77 -0.42
CA ASP A 128 5.04 -13.50 0.21
C ASP A 128 4.42 -12.32 -0.54
N ILE A 129 4.40 -12.37 -1.88
CA ILE A 129 3.71 -11.35 -2.68
C ILE A 129 2.19 -11.35 -2.41
N PHE A 130 1.57 -12.52 -2.20
CA PHE A 130 0.15 -12.57 -1.80
C PHE A 130 -0.08 -11.98 -0.41
N THR A 131 0.79 -12.28 0.55
CA THR A 131 0.72 -11.67 1.90
C THR A 131 0.85 -10.16 1.82
N ALA A 132 1.81 -9.64 1.05
CA ALA A 132 1.96 -8.21 0.80
C ALA A 132 0.71 -7.58 0.17
N THR A 133 0.09 -8.26 -0.80
CA THR A 133 -1.14 -7.80 -1.46
C THR A 133 -2.31 -7.70 -0.46
N LYS A 134 -2.41 -8.67 0.46
CA LYS A 134 -3.42 -8.67 1.51
C LYS A 134 -3.26 -7.49 2.45
N ALA A 135 -2.06 -7.31 3.01
CA ALA A 135 -1.75 -6.21 3.91
C ALA A 135 -1.97 -4.84 3.26
N LEU A 136 -1.64 -4.69 1.97
CA LEU A 136 -1.97 -3.48 1.20
C LEU A 136 -3.47 -3.23 1.02
N SER A 137 -4.26 -4.28 0.90
CA SER A 137 -5.70 -4.16 0.78
C SER A 137 -6.30 -3.69 2.11
N GLU A 138 -5.76 -4.18 3.23
CA GLU A 138 -6.12 -3.76 4.60
C GLU A 138 -5.72 -2.29 4.81
N ALA A 139 -4.48 -1.91 4.47
CA ALA A 139 -4.02 -0.51 4.51
C ALA A 139 -4.92 0.42 3.68
N GLY A 140 -5.38 -0.04 2.51
CA GLY A 140 -6.31 0.72 1.66
C GLY A 140 -7.69 0.92 2.30
N LEU A 141 -8.19 -0.05 3.07
CA LEU A 141 -9.45 0.08 3.81
C LEU A 141 -9.29 1.04 4.98
N ASP A 142 -8.18 0.97 5.71
CA ASP A 142 -7.89 1.85 6.84
C ASP A 142 -7.68 3.30 6.40
N ILE A 143 -7.08 3.53 5.23
CA ILE A 143 -7.02 4.87 4.59
C ILE A 143 -8.40 5.43 4.29
N LEU A 144 -9.31 4.62 3.78
CA LEU A 144 -10.67 5.06 3.47
C LEU A 144 -11.41 5.45 4.75
N LYS A 145 -11.15 4.70 5.83
CA LYS A 145 -11.69 4.98 7.16
C LYS A 145 -11.11 6.27 7.73
N ALA A 146 -9.79 6.43 7.72
CA ALA A 146 -9.10 7.66 8.12
C ALA A 146 -9.64 8.88 7.33
N THR A 147 -9.81 8.76 6.01
CA THR A 147 -10.37 9.86 5.19
C THR A 147 -11.78 10.27 5.63
N THR A 148 -12.54 9.35 6.21
CA THR A 148 -13.89 9.61 6.72
C THR A 148 -13.85 10.26 8.10
N ASP A 149 -12.89 9.87 8.93
CA ASP A 149 -12.82 10.27 10.33
C ASP A 149 -12.05 11.59 10.57
N CYS A 150 -11.27 12.11 9.59
CA CYS A 150 -10.33 13.25 9.76
C CYS A 150 -10.82 14.70 9.52
#